data_AF-A0A3B0RV72-F1
#
_entry.id   AF-A0A3B0RV72-F1
#
_cell.length_a   1.000
_cell.length_b   1.000
_cell.length_c   1.000
_cell.angle_alpha   90.00
_cell.angle_beta   90.00
_cell.angle_gamma   90.00
#
_symmetry.space_group_name_H-M   'P 1'
#
loop_
_entity.id
_entity.type
_entity.pdbx_description
1 polymer ?
#
loop_
_entity_poly.entity_id
_entity_poly.type
_entity_poly.pdbx_seq_one_letter_code
_entity_poly.pdbx_strand_id
1 'polypeptide(L)' 'MALKPGVVSGEDYTQLVNACKDGGYALAAVNCVGTNSVNAVMEAAARNNSDVIIQFSNGGAQFYAGQG' A
#
# COMPACT_ATOMS: atom_id res chain seq x y z
N MET A 1 15.66 -13.35 2.16
CA MET A 1 15.92 -11.91 2.35
C MET A 1 14.58 -11.24 2.61
N ALA A 2 14.48 -10.40 3.64
CA ALA A 2 13.29 -9.57 3.86
C ALA A 2 13.27 -8.44 2.81
N LEU A 3 12.07 -8.11 2.31
CA LEU A 3 11.87 -6.99 1.39
C LEU A 3 12.33 -5.68 2.07
N LYS A 4 12.92 -4.77 1.30
CA LYS A 4 13.36 -3.47 1.84
C LYS A 4 12.16 -2.55 2.05
N PRO A 5 12.13 -1.72 3.11
CA PRO A 5 11.11 -0.70 3.27
C PRO A 5 11.09 0.26 2.06
N GLY A 6 9.89 0.58 1.58
CA GLY A 6 9.69 1.48 0.45
C GLY A 6 8.62 0.97 -0.52
N VAL A 7 8.54 1.60 -1.69
CA VAL A 7 7.65 1.15 -2.77
C VAL A 7 8.19 -0.15 -3.36
N VAL A 8 7.38 -1.20 -3.31
CA VAL A 8 7.70 -2.52 -3.83
C VAL A 8 7.36 -2.59 -5.33
N SER A 9 8.28 -3.09 -6.16
CA SER A 9 8.08 -3.16 -7.61
C SER A 9 8.83 -4.34 -8.23
N GLY A 10 8.50 -4.70 -9.47
CA GLY A 10 9.18 -5.79 -10.20
C GLY A 10 9.10 -7.14 -9.49
N GLU A 11 10.23 -7.84 -9.43
CA GLU A 11 10.34 -9.17 -8.80
C GLU A 11 10.00 -9.16 -7.31
N ASP A 12 10.33 -8.07 -6.60
CA ASP A 12 10.01 -7.91 -5.18
C ASP A 12 8.49 -7.93 -4.94
N TYR A 13 7.68 -7.40 -5.88
CA TYR A 13 6.22 -7.47 -5.79
C TYR A 13 5.71 -8.89 -6.01
N THR A 14 6.29 -9.63 -6.95
CA THR A 14 5.97 -11.05 -7.13
C THR A 14 6.31 -11.86 -5.89
N GLN A 15 7.46 -11.60 -5.27
CA GLN A 15 7.85 -12.24 -4.01
C GLN A 15 6.87 -11.91 -2.88
N LEU A 16 6.45 -10.65 -2.74
CA LEU A 16 5.46 -10.22 -1.76
C LEU A 16 4.13 -10.98 -1.91
N VAL A 17 3.61 -11.06 -3.13
CA VAL A 17 2.34 -11.75 -3.42
C VAL A 17 2.45 -13.25 -3.17
N ASN A 18 3.58 -13.88 -3.51
CA ASN A 18 3.81 -15.29 -3.21
C ASN A 18 3.87 -15.56 -1.70
N ALA A 19 4.55 -14.70 -0.94
CA ALA A 19 4.57 -14.81 0.53
C ALA A 19 3.17 -14.70 1.15
N CYS A 20 2.30 -13.84 0.60
CA CYS A 20 0.90 -13.74 1.01
C CYS A 20 0.13 -15.04 0.76
N LYS A 21 0.30 -15.64 -0.43
CA LYS A 21 -0.33 -16.91 -0.81
C LYS A 21 0.14 -18.06 0.07
N ASP A 22 1.46 -18.20 0.24
CA ASP A 22 2.07 -19.27 1.03
C ASP A 22 1.69 -19.15 2.52
N GLY A 23 1.58 -17.92 3.03
CA GLY A 23 1.17 -17.63 4.40
C GLY A 23 -0.35 -17.59 4.62
N GLY A 24 -1.17 -17.68 3.58
CA GLY A 24 -2.63 -17.67 3.69
C GLY A 24 -3.23 -16.35 4.19
N TYR A 25 -2.60 -15.21 3.89
CA TYR A 25 -3.09 -13.88 4.26
C TYR A 25 -3.23 -12.96 3.05
N ALA A 26 -3.92 -11.84 3.23
CA ALA A 26 -4.13 -10.83 2.20
C ALA A 26 -3.61 -9.47 2.67
N LEU A 27 -3.23 -8.63 1.71
CA LEU A 27 -2.86 -7.24 1.96
C LEU A 27 -4.10 -6.36 1.88
N ALA A 28 -4.23 -5.42 2.83
CA ALA A 28 -5.25 -4.38 2.74
C ALA A 28 -4.90 -3.41 1.59
N ALA A 29 -5.89 -3.11 0.73
CA ALA A 29 -5.77 -2.12 -0.33
C ALA A 29 -6.67 -0.90 -0.02
N VAL A 30 -6.05 0.22 0.32
CA VAL A 30 -6.76 1.39 0.84
C VAL A 30 -6.74 2.52 -0.19
N ASN A 31 -7.94 2.98 -0.58
CA ASN A 31 -8.10 4.18 -1.38
C ASN A 31 -7.66 5.41 -0.59
N CYS A 32 -6.73 6.19 -1.14
CA CYS A 32 -6.30 7.47 -0.60
C CYS A 32 -6.75 8.63 -1.49
N VAL A 33 -6.81 9.82 -0.89
CA VAL A 33 -7.24 11.06 -1.59
C VAL A 33 -6.36 12.27 -1.24
N GLY A 34 -5.46 12.15 -0.27
CA GLY A 34 -4.55 13.23 0.12
C GLY A 34 -3.40 12.71 0.98
N THR A 35 -2.43 13.58 1.27
CA THR A 35 -1.28 13.23 2.12
C THR A 35 -1.71 12.70 3.49
N ASN A 36 -2.76 13.26 4.09
CA ASN A 36 -3.29 12.79 5.37
C ASN A 36 -3.77 11.34 5.35
N SER A 37 -4.46 10.91 4.28
CA SER A 37 -4.92 9.52 4.15
C SER A 37 -3.76 8.57 3.85
N VAL A 38 -2.81 8.99 3.00
CA VAL A 38 -1.57 8.23 2.73
C VAL A 38 -0.77 8.01 4.02
N ASN A 39 -0.58 9.07 4.81
CA ASN A 39 0.16 9.00 6.07
C ASN A 39 -0.53 8.08 7.09
N ALA A 40 -1.86 8.17 7.23
CA ALA A 40 -2.61 7.31 8.14
C ALA A 40 -2.48 5.83 7.78
N VAL A 41 -2.49 5.49 6.48
CA VAL A 41 -2.30 4.10 6.02
C VAL A 41 -0.89 3.61 6.32
N MET A 42 0.14 4.42 6.02
CA MET A 42 1.54 4.04 6.32
C MET A 42 1.78 3.89 7.83
N GLU A 43 1.21 4.78 8.65
CA GLU A 43 1.31 4.70 10.11
C GLU A 43 0.63 3.44 10.66
N ALA A 44 -0.56 3.10 10.16
CA ALA A 44 -1.26 1.88 10.54
C ALA A 44 -0.48 0.61 10.15
N ALA A 45 0.10 0.57 8.95
CA ALA A 45 0.93 -0.54 8.48
C ALA A 45 2.19 -0.69 9.35
N ALA A 46 2.88 0.41 9.64
CA ALA A 46 4.07 0.42 10.50
C ALA A 46 3.76 -0.03 11.94
N ARG A 47 2.66 0.44 12.53
CA ARG A 47 2.22 0.03 13.88
C ARG A 47 1.91 -1.46 13.99
N ASN A 48 1.43 -2.08 12.92
CA ASN A 48 1.09 -3.50 12.88
C ASN A 48 2.21 -4.37 12.28
N ASN A 49 3.35 -3.78 11.93
CA ASN A 49 4.46 -4.47 11.26
C ASN A 49 4.00 -5.30 10.04
N SER A 50 3.15 -4.70 9.20
CA SER A 50 2.51 -5.35 8.05
C SER A 50 2.74 -4.58 6.75
N ASP A 51 2.78 -5.30 5.63
CA ASP A 51 2.75 -4.68 4.30
C ASP A 51 1.33 -4.17 3.96
N VAL A 52 1.24 -3.17 3.07
CA VAL A 52 -0.04 -2.53 2.69
C VAL A 52 -0.02 -2.06 1.24
N ILE A 53 -1.20 -1.99 0.61
CA ILE A 53 -1.39 -1.39 -0.71
C ILE A 53 -2.07 -0.02 -0.53
N ILE A 54 -1.39 1.03 -0.98
CA ILE A 54 -1.99 2.37 -1.16
C ILE A 54 -2.42 2.47 -2.62
N GLN A 55 -3.71 2.75 -2.85
CA GLN A 55 -4.25 2.92 -4.19
C GLN A 55 -5.06 4.21 -4.32
N PHE A 56 -5.22 4.66 -5.56
CA PHE A 56 -6.03 5.82 -5.89
C PHE A 56 -7.12 5.39 -6.87
N SER A 57 -8.37 5.73 -6.57
CA SER A 57 -9.43 5.68 -7.58
C SER A 57 -9.28 6.85 -8.55
N ASN A 58 -9.98 6.81 -9.68
CA ASN A 58 -9.99 7.94 -10.63
C ASN A 58 -10.32 9.27 -9.93
N GLY A 59 -11.43 9.31 -9.19
CA GLY A 59 -11.82 10.50 -8.43
C GLY A 59 -10.87 10.84 -7.28
N GLY A 60 -10.27 9.83 -6.63
CA GLY A 60 -9.31 10.05 -5.56
C GLY A 60 -8.01 10.69 -6.04
N ALA A 61 -7.53 10.30 -7.23
CA ALA A 61 -6.37 10.92 -7.87
C ALA A 61 -6.66 12.38 -8.27
N GLN A 62 -7.85 12.66 -8.82
CA GLN A 62 -8.28 14.02 -9.17
C GLN A 62 -8.36 14.93 -7.95
N PHE A 63 -8.93 14.44 -6.85
CA PHE A 63 -8.99 15.17 -5.59
C PHE A 63 -7.58 15.43 -5.04
N TYR A 64 -6.68 14.44 -5.09
CA TYR A 64 -5.28 14.60 -4.69
C TYR A 64 -4.56 15.69 -5.51
N ALA A 65 -4.86 15.77 -6.80
CA ALA A 65 -4.31 16.78 -7.72
C ALA A 65 -4.94 18.18 -7.53
N GLY A 66 -5.93 18.34 -6.66
CA GLY A 66 -6.61 19.61 -6.40
C GLY A 66 -7.70 19.97 -7.41
N GLN A 67 -8.18 19.00 -8.20
CA GLN A 67 -9.27 19.19 -9.17
C GLN A 67 -10.68 19.13 -8.51
N GLY A 68 -10.78 19.52 -7.23
CA GLY A 68 -11.97 19.35 -6.38
C GLY A 68 -13.26 19.88 -6.97
#